data_AF-A0A9E5BNX0-F1
#
_entry.id   AF-A0A9E5BNX0-F1
#
_cell.length_a   1.000
_cell.length_b   1.000
_cell.length_c   1.000
_cell.angle_alpha   90.00
_cell.angle_beta   90.00
_cell.angle_gamma   90.00
#
_symmetry.space_group_name_H-M   'P 1'
#
loop_
_entity.id
_entity.type
_entity.pdbx_description
1 polymer ?
#
loop_
_entity_poly.entity_id
_entity_poly.type
_entity_poly.pdbx_seq_one_letter_code
_entity_poly.pdbx_strand_id
1 'polypeptide(L)' 'MVWPDDLHGHRFTVSLTIHRPDPQGQVLHMPAWIPGSYLIRDFSKHIEGTKPFTKECRYS' A
#
# COMPACT_ATOMS: atom_id res chain seq x y z
N MET A 1 2.11 5.13 6.09
CA MET A 1 3.45 5.77 6.18
C MET A 1 4.26 5.34 4.97
N VAL A 2 5.10 6.24 4.42
CA VAL A 2 5.90 6.00 3.22
C VAL A 2 7.31 6.51 3.47
N TRP A 3 8.33 5.76 3.05
CA TRP A 3 9.73 6.16 3.13
C TRP A 3 10.53 5.65 1.92
N PRO A 4 11.61 6.35 1.52
CA PRO A 4 12.52 5.83 0.50
C PRO A 4 13.24 4.58 1.03
N ASP A 5 13.38 3.57 0.17
CA ASP A 5 14.05 2.30 0.50
C ASP A 5 15.34 2.14 -0.30
N ASP A 6 15.25 2.25 -1.62
CA ASP A 6 16.38 2.27 -2.55
C ASP A 6 16.16 3.36 -3.59
N LEU A 7 16.94 4.44 -3.48
CA LEU A 7 16.85 5.59 -4.39
C LEU A 7 17.34 5.26 -5.80
N HIS A 8 18.36 4.41 -5.93
CA HIS A 8 18.92 4.01 -7.22
C HIS A 8 17.98 3.06 -7.96
N GLY A 9 17.26 2.21 -7.24
CA GLY A 9 16.20 1.35 -7.76
C GLY A 9 14.83 1.98 -7.86
N HIS A 10 14.67 3.26 -7.48
CA HIS A 10 13.38 3.98 -7.42
C HIS A 10 12.31 3.29 -6.56
N ARG A 11 12.73 2.69 -5.43
CA ARG A 11 11.85 1.93 -4.54
C ARG A 11 11.45 2.72 -3.31
N PHE A 12 10.17 2.59 -2.96
CA PHE A 12 9.60 3.12 -1.74
C PHE A 12 8.97 2.00 -0.94
N THR A 13 9.22 2.01 0.36
CA THR A 13 8.51 1.12 1.28
C THR A 13 7.27 1.85 1.80
N VAL A 14 6.13 1.19 1.67
CA VAL A 14 4.82 1.69 2.09
C VAL A 14 4.27 0.78 3.18
N SER A 15 3.84 1.38 4.29
CA SER A 15 3.11 0.68 5.35
C SER A 15 1.72 1.25 5.54
N LEU A 16 0.74 0.35 5.49
CA LEU A 16 -0.67 0.62 5.76
C LEU A 16 -1.06 -0.11 7.05
N THR A 17 -1.69 0.59 7.98
CA THR A 17 -2.21 0.01 9.22
C THR A 17 -3.72 0.14 9.23
N ILE A 18 -4.40 -0.98 9.44
CA ILE A 18 -5.86 -1.05 9.56
C ILE A 18 -6.16 -1.39 11.01
N HIS A 19 -6.60 -0.41 11.79
CA HIS A 19 -6.75 -0.56 13.24
C HIS A 19 -7.81 -1.60 13.65
N ARG A 20 -8.84 -1.79 12.82
CA ARG A 20 -9.93 -2.75 13.05
C ARG A 20 -10.18 -3.49 11.74
N PRO A 21 -9.43 -4.56 11.45
CA PRO A 21 -9.63 -5.34 10.23
C PRO A 21 -10.99 -6.04 10.28
N ASP A 22 -11.66 -6.16 9.12
CA ASP A 22 -12.87 -6.95 9.00
C ASP A 22 -12.55 -8.44 9.18
N PRO A 23 -13.25 -9.17 10.08
CA PRO A 23 -13.08 -10.62 10.23
C PRO A 23 -13.29 -11.43 8.96
N GLN A 24 -14.08 -10.93 8.00
CA GLN A 24 -14.31 -11.56 6.70
C GLN A 24 -13.20 -11.26 5.68
N GLY A 25 -12.21 -10.44 6.06
CA GLY A 25 -11.10 -10.03 5.22
C GLY A 25 -11.24 -8.61 4.68
N GLN A 26 -10.11 -8.03 4.29
CA GLN A 26 -10.05 -6.67 3.75
C GLN A 26 -9.78 -6.70 2.25
N VAL A 27 -10.55 -5.92 1.50
CA VAL A 27 -10.24 -5.59 0.11
C VAL A 27 -9.61 -4.20 0.04
N LEU A 28 -8.52 -4.08 -0.71
CA LEU A 28 -7.81 -2.84 -0.99
C LEU A 28 -7.79 -2.61 -2.50
N HIS A 29 -8.01 -1.37 -2.92
CA HIS A 29 -8.02 -0.98 -4.33
C HIS A 29 -7.07 0.18 -4.56
N MET A 30 -6.51 0.26 -5.77
CA MET A 30 -5.73 1.40 -6.21
C MET A 30 -6.42 2.06 -7.41
N PRO A 31 -6.47 3.40 -7.48
CA PRO A 31 -7.14 4.09 -8.58
C PRO A 31 -6.51 3.72 -9.92
N ALA A 32 -7.32 3.62 -10.96
CA ALA A 32 -6.86 3.36 -12.33
C ALA A 32 -6.57 4.66 -13.12
N TRP A 33 -6.78 5.84 -12.52
CA TRP A 33 -6.55 7.14 -13.13
C TRP A 33 -6.28 8.20 -12.05
N ILE A 34 -5.61 9.29 -12.43
CA ILE A 34 -5.33 10.44 -11.56
C ILE A 34 -6.04 11.66 -12.16
N PRO A 35 -6.71 12.52 -11.36
CA PRO A 35 -7.35 13.74 -11.88
C PRO A 35 -6.40 14.57 -12.75
N GLY A 36 -6.89 15.01 -13.90
CA GLY A 36 -6.11 15.73 -14.91
C GLY A 36 -5.36 14.84 -15.91
N SER A 37 -5.29 13.53 -15.70
CA SER A 37 -4.78 12.54 -16.66
C SER A 37 -5.94 11.77 -17.28
N TYR A 38 -6.22 11.99 -18.56
CA TYR A 38 -7.25 11.26 -19.31
C TYR A 38 -6.80 9.88 -19.80
N LEU A 39 -5.71 9.35 -19.22
CA LEU A 39 -5.18 8.02 -19.51
C LEU A 39 -5.44 7.07 -18.34
N ILE A 40 -5.97 5.89 -18.66
CA ILE A 40 -6.06 4.77 -17.72
C ILE A 40 -4.64 4.23 -17.48
N ARG A 41 -4.31 3.98 -16.22
CA ARG A 41 -3.04 3.38 -15.81
C ARG A 41 -3.27 2.27 -14.79
N ASP A 42 -2.54 1.18 -14.99
CA ASP A 42 -2.39 0.15 -13.97
C ASP A 42 -1.23 0.55 -13.05
N PHE A 43 -1.55 1.16 -11.90
CA PHE A 43 -0.54 1.46 -10.88
C PHE A 43 -0.14 0.21 -10.09
N SER A 44 -1.00 -0.82 -10.05
CA SER A 44 -0.85 -2.00 -9.19
C SER A 44 0.31 -2.87 -9.60
N LYS A 45 0.68 -2.81 -10.88
CA LYS A 45 1.88 -3.47 -11.42
C LYS A 45 3.20 -3.09 -10.73
N HIS A 46 3.26 -1.96 -10.02
CA HIS A 46 4.49 -1.52 -9.32
C HIS A 46 4.55 -1.96 -7.86
N ILE A 47 3.53 -2.68 -7.37
CA ILE A 47 3.56 -3.24 -6.02
C ILE A 47 4.37 -4.53 -6.04
N GLU A 48 5.47 -4.54 -5.31
CA GLU A 48 6.35 -5.70 -5.16
C GLU A 48 6.26 -6.27 -3.75
N GLY A 49 6.00 -7.57 -3.63
CA GLY A 49 6.13 -8.30 -2.37
C GLY A 49 5.22 -7.80 -1.23
N THR A 50 3.92 -8.08 -1.30
CA THR A 50 3.00 -7.81 -0.19
C THR A 50 3.25 -8.80 0.96
N LYS A 51 3.68 -8.31 2.12
CA LYS A 51 3.82 -9.11 3.33
C LYS A 51 2.79 -8.66 4.38
N PRO A 52 2.04 -9.59 5.00
CA PRO A 52 1.25 -9.23 6.17
C PRO A 52 2.22 -8.87 7.31
N PHE A 53 2.10 -7.66 7.83
CA PHE A 53 2.83 -7.22 9.01
C PHE A 53 1.82 -6.81 10.08
N THR A 54 1.67 -7.67 11.10
CA THR A 54 0.85 -7.37 12.27
C THR A 54 1.73 -6.64 13.27
N LYS A 55 1.53 -5.33 13.40
CA LYS A 55 2.10 -4.60 14.53
C LYS A 55 1.20 -4.86 15.73
N GLU A 56 1.64 -5.70 16.66
CA GLU A 56 0.94 -5.96 17.91
C GLU A 56 0.82 -4.63 18.67
N CYS A 57 -0.36 -4.00 18.63
CA CYS A 57 -0.68 -2.91 19.54
C CYS A 57 -0.94 -3.55 20.90
N ARG A 58 0.11 -3.68 21.73
CA ARG A 58 -0.06 -3.82 23.17
C ARG A 58 -0.66 -2.53 23.69
N TYR A 59 -1.98 -2.47 23.73
CA TYR A 59 -2.68 -1.56 24.63
C TYR A 59 -2.29 -1.99 26.05
N SER A 60 -1.60 -1.09 26.76
CA SER A 60 -1.38 -1.17 28.21
C SER A 60 -2.46 -0.33 28.87
#